data_AF-A0A1G4FNU5-F1
#
_entry.id   AF-A0A1G4FNU5-F1
#
_cell.length_a   1.000
_cell.length_b   1.000
_cell.length_c   1.000
_cell.angle_alpha   90.00
_cell.angle_beta   90.00
_cell.angle_gamma   90.00
#
_symmetry.space_group_name_H-M   'P 1'
#
loop_
_entity.id
_entity.type
_entity.pdbx_description
1 polymer ?
#
loop_
_entity_poly.entity_id
_entity_poly.type
_entity_poly.pdbx_seq_one_letter_code
_entity_poly.pdbx_strand_id
1 'polypeptide(L)'
;MLVQCFKSQIYIDDDGSIYPCPSLIKEKYKIGSIFERETVLNIKDKNLDKIDAYKRFQGLYPFNFEKCSKCDVNIFCWNCPAVLDIAKEDEEDFKRWCSMMKPVLNGIVWDEGVI
;
A
#
# COMPACT_ATOMS: atom_id res chain seq x y z
N MET A 1 4.95 -4.54 -9.46
CA MET A 1 3.98 -4.09 -8.44
C MET A 1 2.77 -3.43 -9.12
N LEU A 2 1.68 -4.16 -9.34
CA LEU A 2 0.49 -3.71 -10.12
C LEU A 2 -0.64 -3.18 -9.20
N VAL A 3 -0.32 -2.31 -8.25
CA VAL A 3 -1.33 -1.71 -7.37
C VAL A 3 -2.00 -0.54 -8.11
N GLN A 4 -3.32 -0.64 -8.32
CA GLN A 4 -4.12 0.32 -9.08
C GLN A 4 -4.88 1.35 -8.22
N CYS A 5 -4.85 1.18 -6.89
CA CYS A 5 -5.50 2.08 -5.94
C CYS A 5 -5.07 3.54 -6.17
N PHE A 6 -6.03 4.47 -6.18
CA PHE A 6 -5.83 5.89 -6.49
C PHE A 6 -5.30 6.22 -7.90
N LYS A 7 -4.98 5.22 -8.75
CA LYS A 7 -4.55 5.45 -10.14
C LYS A 7 -5.69 5.27 -11.13
N SER A 8 -6.31 4.10 -11.06
CA SER A 8 -7.41 3.69 -11.94
C SER A 8 -8.56 3.02 -11.18
N GLN A 9 -8.38 2.74 -9.89
CA GLN A 9 -9.36 2.06 -9.05
C GLN A 9 -9.53 2.75 -7.70
N ILE A 10 -10.78 2.77 -7.24
CA ILE A 10 -11.24 3.08 -5.88
C ILE A 10 -12.31 2.06 -5.50
N TYR A 11 -12.58 1.93 -4.21
CA TYR A 11 -13.67 1.13 -3.68
C TYR A 11 -14.73 2.05 -3.07
N ILE A 12 -16.00 1.72 -3.29
CA ILE A 12 -17.14 2.42 -2.68
C ILE A 12 -17.91 1.35 -1.91
N ASP A 13 -18.08 1.57 -0.62
CA ASP A 13 -18.79 0.66 0.28
C ASP A 13 -20.31 0.83 0.15
N ASP A 14 -21.08 -0.04 0.80
CA ASP A 14 -22.55 -0.03 0.73
C ASP A 14 -23.18 1.25 1.29
N ASP A 15 -22.50 1.93 2.22
CA ASP A 15 -22.90 3.23 2.78
C ASP A 15 -22.50 4.44 1.91
N GLY A 16 -21.83 4.20 0.77
CA GLY A 16 -21.29 5.23 -0.10
C GLY A 16 -19.96 5.84 0.37
N SER A 17 -19.35 5.34 1.44
CA SER A 17 -17.98 5.69 1.83
C SER A 17 -16.98 5.19 0.80
N ILE A 18 -15.98 6.01 0.49
CA ILE A 18 -14.96 5.72 -0.52
C ILE A 18 -13.63 5.36 0.16
N TYR A 19 -13.00 4.29 -0.31
CA TYR A 19 -11.72 3.78 0.15
C TYR A 19 -10.78 3.44 -1.02
N PRO A 20 -9.48 3.20 -0.77
CA PRO A 20 -8.54 2.86 -1.84
C PRO A 20 -8.83 1.49 -2.46
N CYS A 21 -9.21 0.51 -1.64
CA CYS A 21 -9.59 -0.85 -2.03
C CYS A 21 -10.35 -1.55 -0.88
N PRO A 22 -10.98 -2.72 -1.12
CA PRO A 22 -11.72 -3.46 -0.09
C PRO A 22 -10.86 -3.92 1.10
N SER A 23 -9.55 -4.12 0.91
CA SER A 23 -8.64 -4.53 2.00
C SER A 23 -8.19 -3.37 2.90
N LEU A 24 -8.60 -2.14 2.60
CA LEU A 24 -8.21 -0.93 3.33
C LEU A 24 -9.42 -0.13 3.85
N ILE A 25 -10.51 -0.82 4.20
CA ILE A 25 -11.68 -0.23 4.88
C ILE A 25 -11.30 0.03 6.36
N LYS A 26 -10.54 1.12 6.56
CA LYS A 26 -10.15 1.65 7.88
C LYS A 26 -10.30 3.17 7.82
N GLU A 27 -10.69 3.80 8.93
CA GLU A 27 -10.97 5.25 8.95
C GLU A 27 -9.78 6.10 8.47
N LYS A 28 -8.54 5.71 8.83
CA LYS A 28 -7.30 6.38 8.34
C LYS A 28 -7.15 6.42 6.81
N TYR A 29 -7.82 5.51 6.10
CA TYR A 29 -7.80 5.41 4.64
C TYR A 29 -9.10 5.87 3.98
N LYS A 30 -10.08 6.34 4.75
CA LYS A 30 -11.32 6.89 4.20
C LYS A 30 -11.00 8.11 3.34
N ILE A 31 -11.44 8.07 2.08
CA ILE A 31 -11.24 9.13 1.09
C ILE A 31 -12.31 10.22 1.24
N GLY A 32 -13.54 9.81 1.57
CA GLY A 32 -14.72 10.67 1.73
C GLY A 32 -15.98 9.89 1.39
N SER A 33 -17.06 10.58 1.00
CA SER A 33 -18.31 9.95 0.52
C SER A 33 -18.58 10.23 -0.96
N ILE A 34 -19.24 9.30 -1.66
CA ILE A 34 -19.75 9.54 -3.02
C ILE A 34 -20.81 10.64 -3.09
N PHE A 35 -21.47 10.91 -1.97
CA PHE A 35 -22.49 11.97 -1.89
C PHE A 35 -21.86 13.37 -1.73
N GLU A 36 -20.54 13.46 -1.52
CA GLU A 36 -19.80 14.72 -1.39
C GLU A 36 -19.20 15.14 -2.73
N ARG A 37 -19.68 16.26 -3.28
CA ARG A 37 -19.22 16.77 -4.58
C ARG A 37 -17.72 17.03 -4.62
N GLU A 38 -17.17 17.60 -3.56
CA GLU A 38 -15.73 17.93 -3.49
C GLU A 38 -14.87 16.66 -3.55
N THR A 39 -15.23 15.63 -2.79
CA THR A 39 -14.59 14.31 -2.81
C THR A 39 -14.57 13.74 -4.23
N VAL A 40 -15.73 13.72 -4.90
CA VAL A 40 -15.86 13.19 -6.27
C VAL A 40 -15.02 14.00 -7.27
N LEU A 41 -15.00 15.33 -7.17
CA LEU A 41 -14.19 16.19 -8.03
C LEU A 41 -12.69 15.96 -7.82
N ASN A 42 -12.24 15.87 -6.56
CA ASN A 42 -10.84 15.61 -6.24
C ASN A 42 -10.35 14.27 -6.81
N ILE A 43 -11.19 13.23 -6.74
CA ILE A 43 -10.88 11.92 -7.34
C ILE A 43 -10.85 12.01 -8.87
N LYS A 44 -11.90 12.56 -9.48
CA LYS A 44 -12.07 12.64 -10.94
C LYS A 44 -10.94 13.45 -11.60
N ASP A 45 -10.58 14.57 -11.01
CA ASP A 45 -9.56 15.48 -11.51
C ASP A 45 -8.13 15.08 -11.07
N LYS A 46 -8.00 13.96 -10.35
CA LYS A 46 -6.73 13.41 -9.83
C LYS A 46 -5.95 14.39 -8.94
N ASN A 47 -6.67 15.21 -8.17
CA ASN A 47 -6.11 16.08 -7.13
C ASN A 47 -5.77 15.26 -5.86
N LEU A 48 -4.97 14.20 -6.02
CA LEU A 48 -4.69 13.22 -4.98
C LEU A 48 -3.90 13.81 -3.80
N ASP A 49 -3.15 14.88 -4.03
CA ASP A 49 -2.42 15.66 -3.04
C ASP A 49 -3.35 16.32 -2.00
N LYS A 50 -4.61 16.58 -2.38
CA LYS A 50 -5.67 17.09 -1.49
C LYS A 50 -6.36 16.00 -0.66
N ILE A 51 -6.08 14.72 -0.94
CA ILE A 51 -6.70 13.58 -0.26
C ILE A 51 -5.71 13.04 0.78
N ASP A 52 -5.95 13.28 2.06
CA ASP A 52 -5.03 12.83 3.12
C ASP A 52 -4.87 11.30 3.18
N ALA A 53 -5.93 10.55 2.83
CA ALA A 53 -5.86 9.10 2.71
C ALA A 53 -4.81 8.66 1.66
N TYR A 54 -4.60 9.45 0.60
CA TYR A 54 -3.57 9.15 -0.40
C TYR A 54 -2.17 9.26 0.20
N LYS A 55 -1.88 10.30 0.99
CA LYS A 55 -0.58 10.45 1.67
C LYS A 55 -0.30 9.29 2.62
N ARG A 56 -1.31 8.87 3.41
CA ARG A 56 -1.20 7.72 4.31
C ARG A 56 -1.01 6.41 3.54
N PHE A 57 -1.69 6.26 2.42
CA PHE A 57 -1.53 5.12 1.52
C PHE A 57 -0.13 5.07 0.91
N GLN A 58 0.45 6.20 0.51
CA GLN A 58 1.82 6.25 -0.01
C GLN A 58 2.85 5.73 1.02
N GLY A 59 2.60 5.95 2.32
CA GLY A 59 3.43 5.40 3.39
C GLY A 59 3.38 3.87 3.54
N LEU A 60 2.46 3.20 2.84
CA LEU A 60 2.38 1.73 2.78
C LEU A 60 3.25 1.13 1.68
N TYR A 61 3.89 1.95 0.84
CA TYR A 61 4.86 1.41 -0.10
C TYR A 61 6.15 1.04 0.63
N PRO A 62 6.77 -0.12 0.33
CA PRO A 62 7.98 -0.57 1.04
C PRO A 62 9.14 0.43 0.98
N PHE A 63 9.31 1.13 -0.13
CA PHE A 63 10.34 2.16 -0.30
C PHE A 63 10.07 3.43 0.53
N ASN A 64 8.83 3.66 0.97
CA ASN A 64 8.47 4.78 1.85
C ASN A 64 8.35 4.36 3.33
N PHE A 65 8.35 3.07 3.62
CA PHE A 65 8.23 2.55 4.99
C PHE A 65 9.61 2.42 5.64
N GLU A 66 9.81 3.03 6.80
CA GLU A 66 11.12 3.14 7.47
C GLU A 66 11.88 1.81 7.60
N LYS A 67 11.20 0.72 7.99
CA LYS A 67 11.83 -0.60 8.16
C LYS A 67 12.18 -1.29 6.84
N CYS A 68 11.61 -0.86 5.72
CA CYS A 68 11.82 -1.45 4.39
C CYS A 68 12.61 -0.55 3.44
N SER A 69 12.66 0.76 3.65
CA SER A 69 13.19 1.74 2.69
C SER A 69 14.66 1.56 2.36
N LYS A 70 15.44 0.98 3.28
CA LYS A 70 16.86 0.64 3.11
C LYS A 70 17.10 -0.78 2.60
N CYS A 71 16.06 -1.58 2.45
CA CYS A 71 16.18 -2.93 1.87
C CYS A 71 16.23 -2.80 0.35
N ASP A 72 17.23 -3.41 -0.26
CA ASP A 72 17.54 -3.40 -1.69
C ASP A 72 16.51 -4.16 -2.54
N VAL A 73 15.86 -5.18 -1.96
CA VAL A 73 14.75 -5.92 -2.60
C VAL A 73 13.35 -5.40 -2.25
N ASN A 74 13.22 -4.22 -1.63
CA ASN A 74 11.94 -3.73 -1.09
C ASN A 74 10.81 -3.65 -2.12
N ILE A 75 11.13 -3.29 -3.37
CA ILE A 75 10.16 -3.10 -4.47
C ILE A 75 9.50 -4.43 -4.86
N PHE A 76 10.14 -5.56 -4.55
CA PHE A 76 9.68 -6.90 -4.90
C PHE A 76 9.06 -7.65 -3.70
N CYS A 77 9.25 -7.15 -2.48
CA CYS A 77 8.93 -7.89 -1.27
C CYS A 77 7.43 -7.98 -0.96
N TRP A 78 6.72 -6.86 -1.10
CA TRP A 78 5.30 -6.80 -0.77
C TRP A 78 4.45 -6.67 -2.03
N ASN A 79 3.58 -7.66 -2.26
CA ASN A 79 2.67 -7.67 -3.41
C ASN A 79 1.49 -6.71 -3.26
N CYS A 80 1.06 -6.46 -2.01
CA CYS A 80 -0.08 -5.60 -1.69
C CYS A 80 0.23 -4.72 -0.47
N PRO A 81 0.05 -3.38 -0.57
CA PRO A 81 0.27 -2.45 0.55
C PRO A 81 -0.61 -2.73 1.77
N ALA A 82 -1.80 -3.31 1.57
CA ALA A 82 -2.69 -3.69 2.68
C ALA A 82 -2.09 -4.81 3.54
N VAL A 83 -1.32 -5.72 2.95
CA VAL A 83 -0.64 -6.79 3.70
C VAL A 83 0.46 -6.19 4.57
N LEU A 84 1.22 -5.21 4.06
CA LEU A 84 2.20 -4.49 4.87
C LEU A 84 1.52 -3.65 5.98
N ASP A 85 0.34 -3.08 5.73
CA ASP A 85 -0.41 -2.36 6.78
C ASP A 85 -0.78 -3.26 7.96
N ILE A 86 -1.08 -4.54 7.71
CA ILE A 86 -1.35 -5.53 8.75
C ILE A 86 -0.04 -5.99 9.40
N ALA A 87 0.92 -6.44 8.59
CA ALA A 87 2.15 -7.03 9.10
C ALA A 87 2.98 -6.06 9.94
N LYS A 88 2.92 -4.75 9.68
CA LYS A 88 3.67 -3.76 10.48
C LYS A 88 3.11 -3.55 11.90
N GLU A 89 1.88 -3.99 12.17
CA GLU A 89 1.25 -3.88 13.49
C GLU A 89 1.84 -4.91 14.48
N ASP A 90 2.49 -5.97 13.98
CA ASP A 90 3.16 -7.00 14.77
C ASP A 90 4.65 -7.12 14.36
N GLU A 91 5.56 -6.86 15.31
CA GLU A 91 6.99 -6.89 15.04
C GLU A 91 7.54 -8.30 14.78
N GLU A 92 6.98 -9.32 15.41
CA GLU A 92 7.41 -10.71 15.23
C GLU A 92 7.02 -11.23 13.85
N ASP A 93 5.78 -11.00 13.43
CA ASP A 93 5.30 -11.37 12.10
C ASP A 93 6.05 -10.63 10.99
N PHE A 94 6.33 -9.34 11.17
CA PHE A 94 7.14 -8.58 10.23
C PHE A 94 8.57 -9.15 10.10
N LYS A 95 9.22 -9.49 11.22
CA LYS A 95 10.56 -10.10 11.21
C LYS A 95 10.55 -11.47 10.55
N ARG A 96 9.54 -12.29 10.82
CA ARG A 96 9.36 -13.61 10.21
C ARG A 96 9.17 -13.52 8.70
N TRP A 97 8.36 -12.57 8.23
CA TRP A 97 8.23 -12.33 6.79
C TRP A 97 9.57 -11.94 6.15
N CYS A 98 10.31 -11.02 6.79
CA CYS A 98 11.59 -10.55 6.28
C CYS A 98 12.63 -11.67 6.21
N SER A 99 12.72 -12.54 7.22
CA SER A 99 13.67 -13.65 7.24
C SER A 99 13.37 -14.72 6.17
N MET A 100 12.10 -14.91 5.83
CA MET A 100 11.69 -15.84 4.77
C MET A 100 11.87 -15.26 3.37
N MET A 101 11.43 -14.02 3.16
CA MET A 101 11.36 -13.45 1.81
C MET A 101 12.69 -12.89 1.33
N LYS A 102 13.49 -12.28 2.21
CA LYS A 102 14.72 -11.60 1.79
C LYS A 102 15.73 -12.54 1.10
N PRO A 103 16.03 -13.75 1.62
CA PRO A 103 16.95 -14.66 0.95
C PRO A 103 16.44 -15.11 -0.43
N VAL A 104 15.15 -15.41 -0.54
CA VAL A 104 14.52 -15.83 -1.80
C VAL A 104 14.59 -14.70 -2.84
N LEU A 105 14.24 -13.49 -2.44
CA LEU A 105 14.24 -12.32 -3.34
C LEU A 105 15.65 -11.92 -3.75
N ASN A 106 16.64 -12.01 -2.85
CA ASN A 106 18.03 -11.79 -3.21
C ASN A 106 18.50 -12.80 -4.26
N GLY A 107 18.16 -14.08 -4.11
CA GLY A 107 18.46 -15.10 -5.11
C GLY A 107 17.84 -14.80 -6.48
N ILE A 108 16.61 -14.26 -6.52
CA ILE A 108 15.90 -13.94 -7.76
C ILE A 108 16.39 -12.64 -8.41
N VAL A 109 16.60 -11.59 -7.60
CA VAL A 109 16.90 -10.23 -8.08
C VAL A 109 18.40 -10.07 -8.37
N TRP A 110 19.25 -10.68 -7.55
CA TRP A 110 20.70 -10.50 -7.58
C TRP A 110 21.49 -11.74 -7.97
N ASP A 111 20.82 -12.88 -8.21
CA ASP A 111 21.48 -14.14 -8.60
C ASP A 111 22.50 -14.68 -7.57
N GLU A 112 22.29 -14.41 -6.26
CA GLU A 112 23.18 -14.82 -5.15
C GLU A 112 23.30 -16.36 -4.91
N GLY A 113 22.91 -17.19 -5.87
CA GLY A 113 23.02 -18.65 -5.84
C GLY A 113 23.50 -19.30 -7.13
N VAL A 114 23.91 -18.52 -8.13
CA VAL A 114 24.45 -18.99 -9.42
C VAL A 114 25.93 -18.59 -9.51
N ILE A 115 26.79 -19.34 -8.81
CA ILE A 115 28.25 -19.37 -9.03
C ILE A 115 28.66 -20.84 -9.15
#